data_AF-A0A9Q3CTY7-F1
#
_entry.id   AF-A0A9Q3CTY7-F1
#
_cell.length_a   1.000
_cell.length_b   1.000
_cell.length_c   1.000
_cell.angle_alpha   90.00
_cell.angle_beta   90.00
_cell.angle_gamma   90.00
#
_symmetry.space_group_name_H-M   'P 1'
#
loop_
_entity.id
_entity.type
_entity.pdbx_description
1 polymer ?
#
loop_
_entity_poly.entity_id
_entity_poly.type
_entity_poly.pdbx_seq_one_letter_code
_entity_poly.pdbx_strand_id
1 'polypeptide(L)'
;MYVSYHQDVWNTWLPLAKFSYNNSDHSSTKQSPFFTVYGIDPQFDSVHITQDTPAGNLSTKIESVHQGFKRELEVSINRSKRYADKSRASPPVFNPSDMVWLSSKNTKSTRPTKKTI
;
A
#
# COMPACT_ATOMS: atom_id res chain seq x y z
N MET A 1 2.66 -28.16 -7.31
CA MET A 1 4.11 -27.93 -7.33
C MET A 1 4.46 -27.25 -8.63
N TYR A 2 4.89 -25.98 -8.61
CA TYR A 2 5.27 -25.25 -9.81
C TYR A 2 6.54 -24.46 -9.52
N VAL A 3 7.66 -25.18 -9.38
CA VAL A 3 8.99 -24.55 -9.34
C VAL A 3 9.91 -25.47 -10.14
N SER A 4 10.45 -24.96 -11.25
CA SER A 4 11.40 -25.66 -12.10
C SER A 4 12.77 -25.76 -11.41
N TYR A 5 13.54 -26.78 -11.80
CA TYR A 5 14.80 -27.23 -11.19
C TYR A 5 15.97 -26.23 -11.30
N HIS A 6 15.88 -25.21 -12.18
CA HIS A 6 16.92 -24.19 -12.38
C HIS A 6 16.40 -22.82 -11.97
N GLN A 7 16.70 -22.42 -10.73
CA GLN A 7 16.26 -21.17 -10.10
C GLN A 7 16.90 -19.88 -10.68
N ASP A 8 17.43 -19.92 -11.90
CA ASP A 8 18.32 -18.88 -12.44
C ASP A 8 17.64 -17.89 -13.41
N VAL A 9 16.35 -18.09 -13.71
CA VAL A 9 15.60 -17.29 -14.70
C VAL A 9 14.63 -16.28 -14.09
N TRP A 10 14.67 -16.09 -12.77
CA TRP A 10 13.75 -15.19 -12.04
C TRP A 10 13.82 -13.74 -12.55
N ASN A 11 14.99 -13.30 -13.01
CA ASN A 11 15.23 -11.99 -13.59
C ASN A 11 14.47 -11.79 -14.92
N THR A 12 14.30 -12.83 -15.73
CA THR A 12 13.53 -12.79 -16.98
C THR A 12 12.03 -12.64 -16.71
N TRP A 13 11.54 -13.18 -15.60
CA TRP A 13 10.13 -13.06 -15.20
C TRP A 13 9.84 -11.78 -14.41
N LEU A 14 10.86 -11.07 -13.93
CA LEU A 14 10.71 -9.88 -13.10
C LEU A 14 9.89 -8.76 -13.78
N PRO A 15 10.09 -8.44 -15.08
CA PRO A 15 9.26 -7.46 -15.77
C PRO A 15 7.78 -7.86 -15.82
N LEU A 16 7.50 -9.15 -16.08
CA LEU A 16 6.14 -9.67 -16.13
C LEU A 16 5.49 -9.67 -14.74
N ALA A 17 6.21 -10.10 -13.71
CA ALA A 17 5.76 -10.04 -12.33
C ALA A 17 5.45 -8.61 -11.88
N LYS A 18 6.31 -7.65 -12.23
CA LYS A 18 6.08 -6.22 -11.95
C LYS A 18 4.85 -5.69 -12.69
N PHE A 19 4.67 -6.08 -13.95
CA PHE A 19 3.49 -5.71 -14.73
C PHE A 19 2.20 -6.27 -14.09
N SER A 20 2.15 -7.57 -13.79
CA SER A 20 1.00 -8.19 -13.14
C SER A 20 0.70 -7.60 -11.77
N TYR A 21 1.73 -7.30 -10.97
CA TYR A 21 1.56 -6.66 -9.66
C TYR A 21 1.00 -5.24 -9.79
N ASN A 22 1.54 -4.43 -10.70
CA ASN A 22 1.08 -3.06 -10.92
C ASN A 22 -0.31 -2.97 -11.57
N ASN A 23 -0.78 -4.06 -12.19
CA ASN A 23 -2.10 -4.16 -12.82
C ASN A 23 -3.14 -4.92 -11.97
N SER A 24 -2.74 -5.41 -10.79
CA SER A 24 -3.64 -6.11 -9.87
C SER A 24 -4.23 -5.17 -8.83
N ASP A 25 -5.50 -5.38 -8.50
CA ASP A 25 -6.18 -4.58 -7.48
C ASP A 25 -5.57 -4.81 -6.10
N HIS A 26 -5.18 -3.72 -5.46
CA HIS A 26 -4.69 -3.79 -4.09
C HIS A 26 -5.86 -3.88 -3.11
N SER A 27 -5.80 -4.82 -2.16
CA SER A 27 -6.93 -5.17 -1.29
C SER A 27 -7.51 -3.99 -0.48
N SER A 28 -6.66 -3.02 -0.10
CA SER A 28 -7.03 -1.83 0.66
C SER A 28 -7.66 -0.73 -0.18
N THR A 29 -7.32 -0.63 -1.45
CA THR A 29 -7.69 0.50 -2.33
C THR A 29 -8.64 0.07 -3.44
N LYS A 30 -8.81 -1.25 -3.66
CA LYS A 30 -9.65 -1.88 -4.69
C LYS A 30 -9.37 -1.34 -6.11
N GLN A 31 -8.16 -0.86 -6.31
CA GLN A 31 -7.67 -0.29 -7.56
C GLN A 31 -6.24 -0.74 -7.76
N SER A 32 -5.84 -0.87 -9.03
CA SER A 32 -4.46 -1.13 -9.39
C SER A 32 -3.58 0.12 -9.19
N PRO A 33 -2.28 -0.07 -8.90
CA PRO A 33 -1.30 1.02 -8.95
C PRO A 33 -1.25 1.77 -10.29
N PHE A 34 -1.37 1.08 -11.44
CA PHE A 34 -1.39 1.74 -12.75
C PHE A 34 -2.61 2.63 -12.92
N PHE A 35 -3.79 2.13 -12.55
CA PHE A 35 -5.02 2.90 -12.58
C PHE A 35 -4.93 4.13 -11.69
N THR A 36 -4.31 4.00 -10.51
CA THR A 36 -4.14 5.12 -9.58
C THR A 36 -3.26 6.22 -10.18
N VAL A 37 -2.16 5.87 -10.84
CA VAL A 37 -1.19 6.87 -11.37
C VAL A 37 -1.65 7.47 -12.70
N TYR A 38 -2.21 6.65 -13.59
CA TYR A 38 -2.49 7.03 -14.97
C TYR A 38 -3.98 7.13 -15.30
N GLY A 39 -4.87 6.69 -14.42
CA GLY A 39 -6.31 6.63 -14.68
C GLY A 39 -6.73 5.58 -15.71
N ILE A 40 -5.80 4.71 -16.11
CA ILE A 40 -5.98 3.63 -17.08
C ILE A 40 -5.11 2.43 -16.67
N ASP A 41 -5.66 1.23 -16.85
CA ASP A 41 -4.92 -0.02 -16.71
C ASP A 41 -4.47 -0.49 -18.09
N PRO A 42 -3.16 -0.74 -18.30
CA PRO A 42 -2.68 -1.27 -19.56
C PRO A 42 -3.19 -2.70 -19.75
N GLN A 43 -3.90 -2.94 -20.86
CA GLN A 43 -4.25 -4.30 -21.27
C GLN A 43 -3.05 -4.97 -21.94
N PHE A 44 -2.88 -6.26 -21.71
CA PHE A 44 -1.87 -7.08 -22.39
C PHE A 44 -2.36 -7.45 -23.81
N ASP A 45 -2.89 -6.46 -24.53
CA ASP A 45 -3.27 -6.60 -25.93
C ASP A 45 -2.26 -5.84 -26.77
N SER A 46 -1.59 -6.55 -27.69
CA SER A 46 -0.61 -5.97 -28.62
C SER A 46 -1.25 -5.11 -29.71
N VAL A 47 -2.54 -4.81 -29.59
CA VAL A 47 -3.34 -4.19 -30.65
C VAL A 47 -4.22 -3.13 -30.00
N HIS A 48 -4.16 -1.91 -30.55
CA HIS A 48 -4.97 -0.73 -30.20
C HIS A 48 -4.40 0.21 -29.13
N ILE A 49 -3.28 0.87 -29.47
CA ILE A 49 -3.03 2.23 -28.98
C ILE A 49 -3.83 3.19 -29.89
N THR A 50 -5.11 3.40 -29.59
CA THR A 50 -5.83 4.55 -30.13
C THR A 50 -5.39 5.80 -29.36
N GLN A 51 -4.39 6.48 -29.89
CA GLN A 51 -4.04 7.84 -29.45
C GLN A 51 -5.11 8.80 -29.95
N ASP A 52 -6.14 9.08 -29.14
CA ASP A 52 -6.97 10.28 -29.31
C ASP A 52 -7.88 10.51 -28.09
N THR A 53 -7.26 10.70 -26.91
CA THR A 53 -7.95 11.39 -25.82
C THR A 53 -7.31 12.76 -25.61
N PRO A 54 -8.05 13.87 -25.77
CA PRO A 54 -7.53 15.20 -25.47
C PRO A 54 -7.04 15.23 -24.02
N ALA A 55 -5.81 15.70 -23.80
CA ALA A 55 -5.15 15.69 -22.49
C ALA A 55 -6.01 16.27 -21.35
N GLY A 56 -6.92 17.20 -21.64
CA GLY A 56 -7.86 17.78 -20.67
C GLY A 56 -8.85 16.77 -20.07
N ASN A 57 -9.34 15.80 -20.85
CA ASN A 57 -10.28 14.78 -20.36
C ASN A 57 -9.59 13.72 -19.50
N LEU A 58 -8.28 13.51 -19.72
CA LEU A 58 -7.49 12.59 -18.92
C LEU A 58 -7.23 13.13 -17.52
N SER A 59 -6.92 14.42 -17.38
CA SER A 59 -6.67 15.06 -16.08
C SER A 59 -7.89 15.01 -15.16
N THR A 60 -9.08 15.34 -15.67
CA THR A 60 -10.34 15.27 -14.88
C THR A 60 -10.67 13.83 -14.50
N LYS A 61 -10.39 12.86 -15.38
CA LYS A 61 -10.53 11.44 -15.08
C LYS A 61 -9.58 11.00 -13.96
N ILE A 62 -8.29 11.32 -14.05
CA ILE A 62 -7.29 11.02 -13.02
C ILE A 62 -7.70 11.64 -11.67
N GLU A 63 -8.18 12.88 -11.67
CA GLU A 63 -8.66 13.53 -10.46
C GLU A 63 -9.85 12.76 -9.85
N SER A 64 -10.82 12.32 -10.65
CA SER A 64 -11.94 11.51 -10.16
C SER A 64 -11.49 10.17 -9.58
N VAL A 65 -10.50 9.53 -10.20
CA VAL A 65 -9.88 8.29 -9.72
C VAL A 65 -9.18 8.53 -8.38
N HIS A 66 -8.40 9.60 -8.25
CA HIS A 66 -7.74 9.97 -7.00
C HIS A 66 -8.73 10.26 -5.87
N GLN A 67 -9.87 10.88 -6.15
CA GLN A 67 -10.89 11.14 -5.13
C GLN A 67 -11.54 9.83 -4.63
N GLY A 68 -11.83 8.90 -5.55
CA GLY A 68 -12.25 7.55 -5.19
C GLY A 68 -11.18 6.87 -4.31
N PHE A 69 -9.95 6.79 -4.82
CA PHE A 69 -8.82 6.20 -4.09
C PHE A 69 -8.69 6.70 -2.63
N LYS A 70 -8.79 8.02 -2.42
CA LYS A 70 -8.73 8.61 -1.07
C LYS A 70 -9.85 8.11 -0.16
N ARG A 71 -11.08 7.99 -0.67
CA ARG A 71 -12.23 7.50 0.09
C ARG A 71 -12.05 6.05 0.50
N GLU A 72 -11.71 5.18 -0.45
CA GLU A 72 -11.47 3.76 -0.19
C GLU A 72 -10.33 3.56 0.82
N LEU A 73 -9.26 4.35 0.72
CA LEU A 73 -8.15 4.33 1.67
C LEU A 73 -8.61 4.72 3.08
N GLU A 74 -9.41 5.78 3.22
CA GLU A 74 -9.97 6.22 4.49
C GLU A 74 -10.87 5.13 5.11
N VAL A 75 -11.71 4.46 4.31
CA VAL A 75 -12.53 3.33 4.76
C VAL A 75 -11.64 2.17 5.26
N SER A 76 -10.58 1.85 4.53
CA SER A 76 -9.63 0.80 4.93
C SER A 76 -8.90 1.14 6.23
N ILE A 77 -8.43 2.38 6.39
CA ILE A 77 -7.78 2.87 7.62
C ILE A 77 -8.76 2.77 8.79
N ASN A 78 -10.00 3.24 8.62
CA ASN A 78 -11.03 3.18 9.65
C ASN A 78 -11.39 1.73 10.02
N ARG A 79 -11.44 0.82 9.05
CA ARG A 79 -11.63 -0.61 9.30
C ARG A 79 -10.49 -1.17 10.15
N SER A 80 -9.24 -0.95 9.74
CA SER A 80 -8.05 -1.38 10.48
C SER A 80 -8.02 -0.81 11.90
N LYS A 81 -8.38 0.47 12.07
CA LYS A 81 -8.53 1.11 13.38
C LYS A 81 -9.57 0.38 14.24
N ARG A 82 -10.78 0.13 13.73
CA ARG A 82 -11.83 -0.61 14.46
C ARG A 82 -11.36 -2.00 14.90
N TYR A 83 -10.63 -2.74 14.05
CA TYR A 83 -10.10 -4.05 14.44
C TYR A 83 -8.99 -3.94 15.49
N ALA A 84 -8.09 -2.96 15.38
CA ALA A 84 -7.05 -2.71 16.37
C ALA A 84 -7.64 -2.26 17.71
N ASP A 85 -8.67 -1.42 17.69
CA ASP A 85 -9.30 -0.90 18.91
C ASP A 85 -10.07 -1.99 19.66
N LYS A 86 -10.56 -3.05 18.98
CA LYS A 86 -11.19 -4.21 19.66
C LYS A 86 -10.24 -4.97 20.58
N SER A 87 -8.95 -5.01 20.28
CA SER A 87 -7.95 -5.72 21.09
C SER A 87 -7.19 -4.81 22.05
N ARG A 88 -7.45 -3.49 22.02
CA ARG A 88 -6.83 -2.52 22.92
C ARG A 88 -7.66 -2.38 24.18
N ALA A 89 -7.01 -2.48 25.34
CA ALA A 89 -7.60 -2.03 26.58
C ALA A 89 -7.70 -0.49 26.58
N SER A 90 -8.66 0.06 27.33
CA SER A 90 -8.72 1.50 27.56
C SER A 90 -7.37 2.00 28.06
N PRO A 91 -6.81 3.07 27.47
CA PRO A 91 -5.54 3.60 27.90
C PRO A 91 -5.64 4.03 29.38
N PRO A 92 -4.60 3.77 30.19
CA PRO A 92 -4.55 4.31 31.54
C PRO A 92 -4.57 5.84 31.50
N VAL A 93 -5.21 6.46 32.50
CA VAL A 93 -5.09 7.91 32.71
C VAL A 93 -3.77 8.15 33.43
N PHE A 94 -2.91 8.99 32.86
CA PHE A 94 -1.63 9.40 33.46
C PHE A 94 -1.71 10.84 33.93
N ASN A 95 -1.22 11.10 35.13
CA ASN A 95 -1.07 12.44 35.67
C ASN A 95 0.37 12.93 35.46
N PRO A 96 0.58 14.26 35.41
CA PRO A 96 1.93 14.82 35.45
C PRO A 96 2.68 14.29 36.68
N SER A 97 3.88 13.73 36.45
CA SER A 97 4.76 13.06 37.44
C SER A 97 4.58 11.55 37.63
N ASP A 98 3.67 10.90 36.90
CA ASP A 98 3.57 9.43 36.91
C ASP A 98 4.77 8.79 36.19
N MET A 99 5.36 7.76 36.81
CA MET A 99 6.40 6.94 36.18
C MET A 99 5.78 5.77 35.42
N VAL A 100 6.18 5.60 34.15
CA VAL A 100 5.71 4.50 33.28
C VAL A 100 6.86 3.62 32.82
N TRP A 101 6.63 2.31 32.82
CA TRP A 101 7.59 1.35 32.30
C TRP A 101 7.51 1.28 30.77
N LEU A 102 8.59 1.62 30.08
CA LEU A 102 8.70 1.52 28.63
C LEU A 102 9.48 0.27 28.24
N SER A 103 8.83 -0.67 27.54
CA SER A 103 9.52 -1.82 26.97
C SER A 103 10.28 -1.43 25.71
N SER A 104 11.60 -1.68 25.69
CA SER A 104 12.45 -1.41 24.52
C SER A 104 12.41 -2.51 23.45
N LYS A 105 11.61 -3.57 23.65
CA LYS A 105 11.60 -4.77 22.78
C LYS A 105 11.31 -4.46 21.31
N ASN A 106 10.46 -3.46 21.05
CA ASN A 106 10.02 -3.10 19.70
C ASN A 106 10.45 -1.68 19.28
N THR A 107 11.28 -1.00 20.07
CA THR A 107 11.76 0.34 19.75
C THR A 107 13.14 0.24 19.12
N LYS A 108 13.30 0.70 17.87
CA LYS A 108 14.61 0.83 17.25
C LYS A 108 15.24 2.15 17.73
N SER A 109 16.39 2.04 18.40
CA SER A 109 17.19 3.20 18.80
C SER A 109 18.32 3.39 17.79
N THR A 110 18.50 4.62 17.30
CA THR A 110 19.66 5.01 16.49
C THR A 110 20.94 5.16 17.33
N ARG A 111 20.82 5.09 18.66
CA ARG A 111 21.98 5.19 19.57
C ARG A 111 22.73 3.86 19.62
N PRO A 112 24.07 3.89 19.60
CA PRO A 112 24.91 2.69 19.61
C PRO A 112 24.82 1.91 20.93
N THR A 113 24.44 2.56 22.02
CA THR A 113 24.30 1.93 23.34
C THR A 113 22.84 1.92 23.79
N LYS A 114 22.42 0.79 24.35
CA LYS A 114 21.10 0.61 24.94
C LYS A 114 21.05 1.45 26.22
N LYS A 115 20.06 2.34 26.36
CA LYS A 115 19.77 2.97 27.64
C LYS A 115 19.18 1.90 28.56
N THR A 116 19.96 1.44 29.54
CA THR A 116 19.46 0.74 30.71
C THR A 116 18.78 1.78 31.60
N ILE A 117 17.49 1.59 31.87
CA ILE A 117 16.74 2.32 32.88
C ILE A 117 16.88 1.53 34.18
#